data_AF-A0A937SNX9-F1
#
_entry.id   AF-A0A937SNX9-F1
#
_cell.length_a   1.000
_cell.length_b   1.000
_cell.length_c   1.000
_cell.angle_alpha   90.00
_cell.angle_beta   90.00
_cell.angle_gamma   90.00
#
_symmetry.space_group_name_H-M   'P 1'
#
loop_
_entity.id
_entity.type
_entity.pdbx_description
1 polymer ?
#
loop_
_entity_poly.entity_id
_entity_poly.type
_entity_poly.pdbx_seq_one_letter_code
_entity_poly.pdbx_strand_id
1 'polypeptide(L)'
;SGKSHELHQAMRMIDEHGTGVVVLIREPSRSSLSDLVRKKMGEAPAQDGQLRDYGIGAQILLDLGVKDMILLSNTKRTIIGLEGYDLKVVEQRPLPADGN
;
A
#
# COMPACT_ATOMS: atom_id res chain seq x y z
N SER A 1 13.55 -9.84 -1.81
CA SER A 1 13.25 -10.79 -0.73
C SER A 1 12.42 -10.20 0.42
N GLY A 2 12.46 -8.87 0.71
CA GLY A 2 11.70 -8.27 1.82
C GLY A 2 10.17 -8.24 1.68
N LYS A 3 9.64 -7.92 0.49
CA LYS A 3 8.18 -7.76 0.28
C LYS A 3 7.34 -9.03 0.55
N SER A 4 7.90 -10.21 0.30
CA SER A 4 7.21 -11.48 0.60
C SER A 4 7.03 -11.64 2.11
N HIS A 5 8.05 -11.30 2.89
CA HIS A 5 7.99 -11.41 4.35
C HIS A 5 6.99 -10.42 4.94
N GLU A 6 6.98 -9.16 4.47
CA GLU A 6 6.00 -8.15 4.90
C GLU A 6 4.56 -8.60 4.67
N LEU A 7 4.28 -9.26 3.53
CA LEU A 7 2.95 -9.81 3.24
C LEU A 7 2.55 -10.89 4.25
N HIS A 8 3.44 -11.85 4.54
CA HIS A 8 3.16 -12.90 5.51
C HIS A 8 2.93 -12.33 6.92
N GLN A 9 3.71 -11.33 7.33
CA GLN A 9 3.55 -10.65 8.61
C GLN A 9 2.20 -9.93 8.70
N ALA A 10 1.80 -9.22 7.63
CA ALA A 10 0.50 -8.55 7.55
C ALA A 10 -0.66 -9.56 7.65
N MET A 11 -0.56 -10.68 6.92
CA MET A 11 -1.57 -11.74 6.99
C MET A 11 -1.66 -12.35 8.38
N ARG A 12 -0.53 -12.57 9.08
CA ARG A 12 -0.56 -13.06 10.47
C ARG A 12 -1.22 -12.08 11.42
N MET A 13 -0.91 -10.78 11.32
CA MET A 13 -1.55 -9.76 12.16
C MET A 13 -3.06 -9.66 11.90
N ILE A 14 -3.50 -9.83 10.65
CA ILE A 14 -4.91 -9.88 10.29
C ILE A 14 -5.59 -11.11 10.90
N ASP A 15 -4.95 -12.28 10.83
CA ASP A 15 -5.42 -13.52 11.42
C ASP A 15 -5.55 -13.40 12.95
N GLU A 16 -4.53 -12.87 13.63
CA GLU A 16 -4.54 -12.59 15.07
C GLU A 16 -5.67 -11.63 15.48
N HIS A 17 -6.05 -10.69 14.60
CA HIS A 17 -7.17 -9.76 14.82
C HIS A 17 -8.54 -10.37 14.46
N GLY A 18 -8.55 -11.43 13.64
CA GLY A 18 -9.76 -12.13 13.17
C GLY A 18 -10.51 -11.44 12.01
N THR A 19 -10.08 -10.25 11.58
CA THR A 19 -10.68 -9.52 10.45
C THR A 19 -9.67 -8.58 9.79
N GLY A 20 -9.72 -8.48 8.47
CA GLY A 20 -8.87 -7.57 7.71
C GLY A 20 -8.95 -7.80 6.21
N VAL A 21 -8.34 -6.88 5.46
CA VAL A 21 -8.32 -6.91 3.99
C VAL A 21 -6.89 -6.73 3.51
N VAL A 22 -6.47 -7.54 2.55
CA VAL A 22 -5.23 -7.35 1.80
C VAL A 22 -5.57 -7.03 0.35
N VAL A 23 -5.23 -5.82 -0.10
CA VAL A 23 -5.41 -5.41 -1.50
C VAL A 23 -4.09 -5.56 -2.24
N LEU A 24 -4.01 -6.51 -3.16
CA LEU A 24 -2.85 -6.70 -4.02
C LEU A 24 -3.11 -6.09 -5.39
N ILE A 25 -2.50 -4.93 -5.66
CA ILE A 25 -2.58 -4.28 -6.96
C ILE A 25 -1.41 -4.78 -7.82
N ARG A 26 -1.74 -5.41 -8.95
CA ARG A 26 -0.74 -5.87 -9.91
C ARG A 26 -0.39 -4.71 -10.85
N GLU A 27 0.80 -4.14 -10.70
CA GLU A 27 1.32 -3.21 -11.70
C GLU A 27 1.66 -3.98 -12.99
N PRO A 28 1.03 -3.68 -14.14
CA PRO A 28 1.53 -4.14 -15.43
C PRO A 28 2.82 -3.36 -15.74
N SER A 29 3.92 -4.09 -15.92
CA SER A 29 5.34 -3.69 -16.02
C SER A 29 5.75 -2.64 -17.08
N ARG A 30 4.86 -1.79 -17.58
CA ARG A 30 5.17 -0.77 -18.59
C ARG A 30 6.09 0.35 -18.08
N SER A 31 6.11 0.60 -16.77
CA SER A 31 6.97 1.61 -16.15
C SER A 31 8.42 1.17 -15.98
N SER A 32 8.73 -0.12 -16.09
CA SER A 32 10.09 -0.64 -15.77
C SER A 32 11.21 0.00 -16.59
N LEU A 33 11.03 0.20 -17.90
CA LEU A 33 12.04 0.85 -18.74
C LEU A 33 12.13 2.36 -18.49
N SER A 34 10.98 3.04 -18.41
CA SER A 34 10.95 4.49 -18.17
C SER A 34 11.51 4.85 -16.80
N ASP A 35 11.20 4.08 -15.76
CA ASP A 35 11.74 4.28 -14.41
C ASP A 35 13.23 3.95 -14.34
N LEU A 36 13.69 2.92 -15.07
CA LEU A 36 15.12 2.62 -15.19
C LEU A 36 15.88 3.77 -15.86
N VAL A 37 15.31 4.37 -16.91
CA VAL A 37 15.91 5.53 -17.60
C VAL A 37 15.95 6.74 -16.67
N ARG A 38 14.84 7.08 -16.01
CA ARG A 38 14.76 8.19 -15.04
C ARG A 38 15.75 8.04 -13.90
N LYS A 39 15.84 6.83 -13.33
CA LYS A 39 16.82 6.51 -12.28
C LYS A 39 18.26 6.70 -12.76
N LYS A 40 18.57 6.34 -14.00
CA LYS A 40 19.90 6.55 -14.60
C LYS A 40 20.20 8.03 -14.85
N MET A 41 19.17 8.85 -15.06
CA MET A 41 19.27 10.31 -15.21
C MET A 41 19.20 11.07 -13.86
N GLY A 42 19.04 10.38 -12.73
CA GLY A 42 18.90 11.02 -11.42
C GLY A 42 17.56 11.72 -11.19
N GLU A 43 16.57 11.45 -12.03
CA GLU A 43 15.23 12.02 -11.90
C GLU A 43 14.42 11.31 -10.81
N ALA A 44 13.52 12.05 -10.17
CA ALA A 44 12.57 11.48 -9.22
C ALA A 44 11.63 10.47 -9.93
N PRO A 45 11.24 9.37 -9.25
CA PRO A 45 10.29 8.42 -9.81
C PRO A 45 8.96 9.11 -10.13
N ALA A 46 8.30 8.66 -11.20
CA ALA A 46 7.01 9.19 -11.59
C ALA A 46 5.98 8.88 -10.49
N GLN A 47 5.35 9.92 -9.92
CA GLN A 47 4.34 9.76 -8.88
C GLN A 47 2.94 9.42 -9.47
N ASP A 48 2.75 9.67 -10.77
CA ASP A 48 1.45 9.57 -11.45
C ASP A 48 0.90 8.14 -11.47
N GLY A 49 1.76 7.12 -11.64
CA GLY A 49 1.34 5.73 -11.60
C GLY A 49 0.88 5.29 -10.21
N GLN A 50 1.60 5.74 -9.19
CA GLN A 50 1.35 5.38 -7.80
C GLN A 50 0.04 5.98 -7.27
N LEU A 51 -0.27 7.24 -7.61
CA LEU A 51 -1.56 7.87 -7.28
C LEU A 51 -2.74 7.14 -7.93
N ARG A 52 -2.57 6.67 -9.17
CA ARG A 52 -3.59 5.89 -9.88
C ARG A 52 -3.85 4.55 -9.19
N ASP A 53 -2.80 3.86 -8.75
CA ASP A 53 -2.94 2.58 -8.03
C ASP A 53 -3.63 2.78 -6.69
N TYR A 54 -3.32 3.85 -5.95
CA TYR A 54 -4.03 4.19 -4.72
C TYR A 54 -5.52 4.45 -4.96
N GLY A 55 -5.90 5.09 -6.06
CA GLY A 55 -7.31 5.30 -6.42
C GLY A 55 -8.08 3.98 -6.60
N ILE A 56 -7.47 3.01 -7.27
CA ILE A 56 -8.08 1.66 -7.44
C ILE A 56 -8.18 0.95 -6.09
N GLY A 57 -7.12 1.01 -5.27
CA GLY A 57 -7.12 0.41 -3.94
C GLY A 57 -8.20 1.01 -3.02
N ALA A 58 -8.40 2.33 -3.08
CA ALA A 58 -9.44 3.03 -2.34
C ALA A 58 -10.85 2.59 -2.78
N GLN A 59 -11.10 2.48 -4.09
CA GLN A 59 -12.40 2.00 -4.59
C GLN A 59 -12.71 0.56 -4.15
N ILE A 60 -11.72 -0.34 -4.20
CA ILE A 60 -11.88 -1.72 -3.71
C ILE A 60 -12.26 -1.73 -2.23
N LEU A 61 -11.59 -0.94 -1.40
CA LEU A 61 -11.89 -0.88 0.04
C LEU A 61 -13.30 -0.32 0.29
N LEU A 62 -13.71 0.71 -0.45
CA LEU A 62 -15.05 1.27 -0.38
C LEU A 62 -16.13 0.25 -0.78
N ASP A 63 -15.92 -0.49 -1.86
CA ASP A 63 -16.84 -1.54 -2.35
C ASP A 63 -16.98 -2.71 -1.36
N LEU A 64 -15.92 -2.98 -0.58
CA LEU A 64 -15.95 -3.94 0.54
C LEU A 64 -16.62 -3.38 1.80
N GLY A 65 -17.07 -2.13 1.78
CA GLY A 65 -17.72 -1.45 2.90
C GLY A 65 -16.76 -0.95 3.98
N VAL A 66 -15.46 -0.89 3.70
CA VAL A 66 -14.48 -0.33 4.64
C VAL A 66 -14.67 1.19 4.68
N LYS A 67 -14.63 1.76 5.89
CA LYS A 67 -14.66 3.21 6.12
C LYS A 67 -13.50 3.61 7.03
N ASP A 68 -13.52 3.13 8.26
CA ASP A 68 -12.44 3.28 9.21
C ASP A 68 -11.52 2.06 9.19
N MET A 69 -10.21 2.27 9.13
CA MET A 69 -9.24 1.17 9.08
C MET A 69 -7.98 1.46 9.88
N ILE A 70 -7.35 0.38 10.36
CA ILE A 70 -5.98 0.39 10.87
C ILE A 70 -5.05 0.04 9.70
N LEU A 71 -4.17 0.96 9.32
CA LEU A 71 -3.21 0.69 8.24
C LEU A 71 -1.97 -0.02 8.80
N LEU A 72 -1.65 -1.19 8.24
CA LEU A 72 -0.37 -1.85 8.47
C LEU A 72 0.68 -1.32 7.48
N SER A 73 1.64 -0.51 7.94
CA SER A 73 2.70 0.04 7.07
C SER A 73 3.94 0.49 7.85
N ASN A 74 5.11 0.09 7.36
CA ASN A 74 6.43 0.56 7.84
C ASN A 74 6.89 1.87 7.20
N THR A 75 6.14 2.42 6.25
CA THR A 75 6.48 3.67 5.59
C THR A 75 5.61 4.81 6.12
N LYS A 76 6.26 5.90 6.56
CA LYS A 76 5.59 7.15 6.88
C LYS A 76 5.33 7.91 5.58
N ARG A 77 4.33 7.48 4.83
CA ARG A 77 3.84 8.22 3.66
C ARG A 77 2.54 8.90 4.01
N THR A 78 2.43 10.18 3.69
CA THR A 78 1.16 10.88 3.75
C THR A 78 0.21 10.20 2.77
N ILE A 79 -0.86 9.61 3.30
CA ILE A 79 -1.86 8.94 2.47
C ILE A 79 -2.79 10.02 1.93
N ILE A 80 -2.35 10.67 0.86
CA ILE A 80 -3.11 11.73 0.21
C ILE A 80 -4.16 11.05 -0.69
N GLY A 81 -5.43 11.46 -0.56
CA GLY A 81 -6.49 11.06 -1.49
C GLY A 81 -7.54 10.08 -0.95
N LEU A 82 -7.40 9.53 0.27
CA LEU A 82 -8.45 8.69 0.88
C LEU A 82 -9.67 9.50 1.36
N GLU A 83 -9.48 10.77 1.70
CA GLU A 83 -10.56 11.66 2.15
C GLU A 83 -11.65 11.84 1.09
N GLY A 84 -11.30 11.74 -0.20
CA GLY A 84 -12.26 11.78 -1.31
C GLY A 84 -13.09 10.50 -1.49
N TYR A 85 -12.76 9.43 -0.77
CA TYR A 85 -13.41 8.11 -0.86
C TYR A 85 -14.15 7.72 0.42
N ASP A 86 -14.36 8.64 1.38
CA ASP A 86 -14.95 8.34 2.70
C ASP A 86 -14.14 7.27 3.49
N LEU A 87 -12.84 7.18 3.21
CA LEU A 87 -11.90 6.26 3.87
C LEU A 87 -11.05 7.00 4.88
N LYS A 88 -10.99 6.48 6.11
CA LYS A 88 -10.25 7.07 7.22
C LYS A 88 -9.30 6.06 7.84
N VAL A 89 -8.03 6.44 7.91
CA VAL A 89 -7.04 5.70 8.69
C VAL A 89 -7.12 6.19 10.13
N VAL A 90 -7.71 5.37 11.00
CA VAL A 90 -7.88 5.71 12.43
C VAL A 90 -6.63 5.40 13.25
N GLU A 91 -5.78 4.50 12.76
CA GLU A 91 -4.51 4.15 13.37
C GLU A 91 -3.55 3.65 12.29
N GLN A 92 -2.25 3.89 12.45
CA GLN A 92 -1.21 3.26 11.64
C GLN A 92 -0.33 2.40 12.56
N ARG A 93 -0.23 1.10 12.25
CA ARG A 93 0.64 0.15 12.95
C ARG A 93 1.79 -0.29 12.05
N PRO A 94 3.03 -0.36 12.56
CA PRO A 94 4.11 -0.96 11.82
C PRO A 94 3.91 -2.47 11.70
N LEU A 95 4.45 -3.06 10.63
CA LEU A 95 4.64 -4.50 10.53
C LEU A 95 5.89 -4.86 11.36
N PRO A 96 5.84 -5.91 12.20
CA PRO A 96 7.00 -6.38 12.93
C PRO A 96 8.18 -6.59 11.96
N ALA A 97 9.30 -5.94 12.27
CA ALA A 97 10.57 -6.34 11.67
C ALA A 97 10.90 -7.74 12.20
N ASP A 98 11.44 -8.61 11.35
CA ASP A 98 11.97 -9.87 11.85
C ASP A 98 13.04 -9.55 12.90
N GLY A 99 12.86 -10.09 14.11
CA GLY A 99 13.93 -10.15 15.10
C GLY A 99 14.95 -11.19 14.66
N ASN A 100 15.95 -10.76 13.89
CA ASN A 100 17.26 -11.40 13.85
C ASN A 100 18.35 -10.36 13.63
#